data_AF-A0A5B9MEZ4-F1
#
_entry.id   AF-A0A5B9MEZ4-F1
#
_cell.length_a   1.000
_cell.length_b   1.000
_cell.length_c   1.000
_cell.angle_alpha   90.00
_cell.angle_beta   90.00
_cell.angle_gamma   90.00
#
_symmetry.space_group_name_H-M   'P 1'
#
loop_
_entity.id
_entity.type
_entity.pdbx_description
1 polymer ?
#
loop_
_entity_poly.entity_id
_entity_poly.type
_entity_poly.pdbx_seq_one_letter_code
_entity_poly.pdbx_strand_id
1 'polypeptide(L)'
;MQKKSKDARRCRQGFLLFELLVATAFLAAATTIVLQMHQACLDYDRVAADRLRHQLNIENLAEQLRDVAYDDVNSAVAELRAQSQIEIVVDPFESDSRKGMHVILRDPARERPLVHHLWRLEPRS
;
A
#
# COMPACT_ATOMS: atom_id res chain seq x y z
N MET A 1 -70.75 -3.69 27.39
CA MET A 1 -69.57 -4.59 27.49
C MET A 1 -68.51 -4.30 26.42
N GLN A 2 -68.13 -3.01 26.20
CA GLN A 2 -67.27 -2.58 25.07
C GLN A 2 -65.88 -2.01 25.45
N LYS A 3 -65.53 -1.91 26.75
CA LYS A 3 -64.26 -1.27 27.18
C LYS A 3 -63.00 -2.10 26.88
N LYS A 4 -63.07 -3.44 26.83
CA LYS A 4 -61.88 -4.32 26.71
C LYS A 4 -61.14 -4.23 25.36
N SER A 5 -61.76 -3.72 24.30
CA SER A 5 -61.16 -3.69 22.95
C SER A 5 -60.16 -2.54 22.74
N LYS A 6 -60.34 -1.40 23.43
CA LYS A 6 -59.49 -0.20 23.23
C LYS A 6 -58.12 -0.32 23.92
N ASP A 7 -58.07 -0.98 25.08
CA ASP A 7 -56.82 -1.15 25.84
C ASP A 7 -55.85 -2.14 25.17
N ALA A 8 -56.36 -3.20 24.55
CA ALA A 8 -55.54 -4.17 23.80
C ALA A 8 -54.86 -3.56 22.56
N ARG A 9 -55.51 -2.59 21.89
CA ARG A 9 -54.91 -1.88 20.74
C ARG A 9 -53.80 -0.91 21.16
N ARG A 10 -53.97 -0.17 22.27
CA ARG A 10 -52.92 0.72 22.81
C ARG A 10 -51.69 -0.05 23.28
N CYS A 11 -51.89 -1.19 23.94
CA CYS A 11 -50.79 -2.05 24.38
C CYS A 11 -50.00 -2.64 23.19
N ARG A 12 -50.70 -3.08 22.13
CA ARG A 12 -50.07 -3.52 20.85
C ARG A 12 -49.35 -2.40 20.10
N GLN A 13 -49.90 -1.17 20.09
CA GLN A 13 -49.25 -0.02 19.45
C GLN A 13 -47.97 0.40 20.18
N GLY A 14 -47.96 0.37 21.52
CA GLY A 14 -46.75 0.63 22.30
C GLY A 14 -45.65 -0.42 22.06
N PHE A 15 -46.05 -1.69 21.92
CA PHE A 15 -45.13 -2.77 21.57
C PHE A 15 -44.54 -2.61 20.16
N LEU A 16 -45.36 -2.24 19.17
CA LEU A 16 -44.93 -1.96 17.80
C LEU A 16 -43.95 -0.78 17.70
N LEU A 17 -44.17 0.29 18.48
CA LEU A 17 -43.25 1.43 18.51
C LEU A 17 -41.90 1.04 19.12
N PHE A 18 -41.91 0.21 20.16
CA PHE A 18 -40.68 -0.30 20.75
C PHE A 18 -39.92 -1.23 19.80
N GLU A 19 -40.62 -2.15 19.12
CA GLU A 19 -40.02 -3.00 18.09
C GLU A 19 -39.41 -2.19 16.94
N LEU A 20 -40.08 -1.13 16.49
CA LEU A 20 -39.55 -0.22 15.48
C LEU A 20 -38.29 0.50 15.97
N LEU A 21 -38.27 0.99 17.22
CA LEU A 21 -37.09 1.61 17.81
C LEU A 21 -35.91 0.64 17.90
N VAL A 22 -36.16 -0.59 18.31
CA VAL A 22 -35.13 -1.63 18.35
C VAL A 22 -34.63 -1.94 16.94
N ALA A 23 -35.53 -2.13 15.98
CA ALA A 23 -35.17 -2.41 14.59
C ALA A 23 -34.34 -1.28 13.96
N THR A 24 -34.72 -0.02 14.19
CA THR A 24 -33.98 1.15 13.71
C THR A 24 -32.60 1.28 14.37
N ALA A 25 -32.49 1.00 15.67
CA ALA A 25 -31.20 0.97 16.37
C ALA A 25 -30.27 -0.10 15.81
N PHE A 26 -30.79 -1.31 15.56
CA PHE A 26 -30.02 -2.39 14.91
C PHE A 26 -29.59 -2.01 13.49
N LEU A 27 -30.49 -1.42 12.71
CA LEU A 27 -30.17 -0.97 11.35
C LEU A 27 -29.07 0.10 11.36
N ALA A 28 -29.14 1.06 12.29
CA ALA A 28 -28.12 2.10 12.45
C ALA A 28 -26.76 1.50 12.84
N ALA A 29 -26.74 0.55 13.77
CA ALA A 29 -25.53 -0.16 14.17
C ALA A 29 -24.93 -0.95 12.99
N ALA A 30 -25.75 -1.72 12.27
CA ALA A 30 -25.31 -2.48 11.10
C ALA A 30 -24.75 -1.56 10.00
N THR A 31 -25.41 -0.44 9.72
CA THR A 31 -24.95 0.54 8.73
C THR A 31 -23.61 1.14 9.14
N THR A 32 -23.42 1.45 10.41
CA THR A 32 -22.14 1.98 10.94
C THR A 32 -21.02 0.98 10.74
N ILE A 33 -21.26 -0.31 11.06
CA ILE A 33 -20.27 -1.38 10.86
C ILE A 33 -19.90 -1.51 9.38
N VAL A 34 -20.90 -1.50 8.49
CA VAL A 34 -20.68 -1.58 7.04
C VAL A 34 -19.85 -0.41 6.54
N LEU A 35 -20.15 0.82 6.99
CA LEU A 35 -19.40 2.02 6.62
C LEU A 35 -17.95 1.96 7.11
N GLN A 36 -17.73 1.53 8.35
CA GLN A 36 -16.38 1.36 8.91
C GLN A 36 -15.57 0.32 8.15
N MET A 37 -16.19 -0.83 7.83
CA MET A 37 -15.55 -1.88 7.05
C MET A 37 -15.20 -1.39 5.63
N HIS A 38 -16.10 -0.63 5.00
CA HIS A 38 -15.84 -0.05 3.70
C HIS A 38 -14.68 0.95 3.73
N GLN A 39 -14.64 1.84 4.74
CA GLN A 39 -13.53 2.78 4.93
C GLN A 39 -12.21 2.04 5.14
N ALA A 40 -12.19 1.01 5.99
CA ALA A 40 -11.00 0.20 6.22
C ALA A 40 -10.51 -0.49 4.93
N CYS A 41 -11.42 -0.97 4.08
CA CYS A 41 -11.07 -1.52 2.77
C CYS A 41 -10.42 -0.46 1.86
N LEU A 42 -11.01 0.74 1.79
CA LEU A 42 -10.46 1.82 0.96
C LEU A 42 -9.06 2.24 1.43
N ASP A 43 -8.85 2.32 2.74
CA ASP A 43 -7.55 2.67 3.29
C ASP A 43 -6.51 1.57 3.03
N TYR A 44 -6.91 0.31 3.12
CA TYR A 44 -6.06 -0.81 2.71
C TYR A 44 -5.67 -0.72 1.23
N ASP A 45 -6.65 -0.50 0.34
CA ASP A 45 -6.42 -0.40 -1.10
C ASP A 45 -5.50 0.77 -1.45
N ARG A 46 -5.65 1.92 -0.78
CA ARG A 46 -4.75 3.07 -0.93
C ARG A 46 -3.32 2.73 -0.53
N VAL A 47 -3.12 2.08 0.61
CA VAL A 47 -1.79 1.66 1.07
C VAL A 47 -1.17 0.64 0.11
N ALA A 48 -1.96 -0.31 -0.39
CA ALA A 48 -1.50 -1.30 -1.36
C ALA A 48 -1.11 -0.66 -2.70
N ALA A 49 -1.94 0.23 -3.23
CA ALA A 49 -1.68 0.95 -4.48
C ALA A 49 -0.45 1.84 -4.38
N ASP A 50 -0.29 2.55 -3.26
CA ASP A 50 0.88 3.39 -3.05
C ASP A 50 2.17 2.54 -2.95
N ARG A 51 2.12 1.42 -2.21
CA ARG A 51 3.24 0.48 -2.16
C ARG A 51 3.61 -0.05 -3.55
N LEU A 52 2.62 -0.40 -4.36
CA LEU A 52 2.85 -0.86 -5.74
C LEU A 52 3.51 0.23 -6.58
N ARG A 53 3.06 1.48 -6.47
CA ARG A 53 3.66 2.63 -7.16
C ARG A 53 5.14 2.78 -6.78
N HIS A 54 5.47 2.69 -5.49
CA HIS A 54 6.85 2.76 -5.02
C HIS A 54 7.71 1.60 -5.56
N GLN A 55 7.17 0.38 -5.55
CA GLN A 55 7.85 -0.78 -6.12
C GLN A 55 8.13 -0.59 -7.62
N LEU A 56 7.14 -0.14 -8.39
CA LEU A 56 7.30 0.14 -9.82
C LEU A 56 8.35 1.23 -10.07
N ASN A 57 8.41 2.26 -9.22
CA ASN A 57 9.43 3.30 -9.35
C ASN A 57 10.85 2.73 -9.18
N ILE A 58 11.07 1.87 -8.17
CA ILE A 58 12.38 1.23 -7.95
C ILE A 58 12.72 0.29 -9.12
N GLU A 59 11.77 -0.52 -9.56
CA GLU A 59 11.96 -1.45 -10.68
C GLU A 59 12.27 -0.70 -11.99
N ASN A 60 11.58 0.41 -12.26
CA ASN A 60 11.87 1.25 -13.42
C ASN A 60 13.27 1.84 -13.37
N LEU A 61 13.74 2.32 -12.21
CA LEU A 61 15.11 2.81 -12.06
C LEU A 61 16.13 1.67 -12.24
N ALA A 62 15.84 0.49 -11.71
CA ALA A 62 16.69 -0.68 -11.88
C ALA A 62 16.81 -1.08 -13.36
N GLU A 63 15.71 -1.05 -14.11
CA GLU A 63 15.71 -1.34 -15.54
C GLU A 63 16.48 -0.27 -16.34
N GLN A 64 16.30 1.01 -16.01
CA GLN A 64 17.11 2.09 -16.62
C GLN A 64 18.62 1.87 -16.38
N LEU A 65 19.01 1.50 -15.17
CA LEU A 65 20.41 1.23 -14.82
C LEU A 65 20.97 -0.07 -15.44
N ARG A 66 20.10 -1.02 -15.77
CA ARG A 66 20.48 -2.27 -16.41
C ARG A 66 20.99 -2.04 -17.84
N ASP A 67 20.39 -1.10 -18.57
CA ASP A 67 20.73 -0.83 -19.97
C ASP A 67 21.94 0.13 -20.13
N VAL A 68 22.36 0.81 -19.06
CA VAL A 68 23.55 1.69 -19.07
C VAL A 68 24.83 0.87 -19.29
N ALA A 69 25.82 1.37 -20.01
CA ALA A 69 27.11 0.68 -20.16
C ALA A 69 27.87 0.59 -18.81
N TYR A 70 28.67 -0.45 -18.59
CA TYR A 70 29.35 -0.68 -17.30
C TYR A 70 30.17 0.53 -16.82
N ASP A 71 30.89 1.17 -17.74
CA ASP A 71 31.75 2.33 -17.43
C ASP A 71 30.96 3.60 -17.07
N ASP A 72 29.72 3.69 -17.56
CA ASP A 72 28.86 4.86 -17.39
C ASP A 72 27.94 4.75 -16.16
N VAL A 73 27.88 3.60 -15.48
CA VAL A 73 26.93 3.36 -14.38
C VAL A 73 27.08 4.39 -13.26
N ASN A 74 28.30 4.76 -12.88
CA ASN A 74 28.50 5.74 -11.81
C ASN A 74 27.95 7.13 -12.17
N SER A 75 28.11 7.53 -13.44
CA SER A 75 27.57 8.79 -13.97
C SER A 75 26.04 8.76 -14.01
N ALA A 76 25.47 7.67 -14.54
CA ALA A 76 24.02 7.49 -14.59
C ALA A 76 23.39 7.45 -13.19
N VAL A 77 24.04 6.79 -12.22
CA VAL A 77 23.59 6.78 -10.82
C VAL A 77 23.63 8.19 -10.21
N ALA A 78 24.64 9.00 -10.51
CA ALA A 78 24.71 10.37 -10.02
C ALA A 78 23.55 11.24 -10.57
N GLU A 79 23.21 11.09 -11.85
CA GLU A 79 22.07 11.76 -12.47
C GLU A 79 20.74 11.29 -11.88
N LEU A 80 20.55 9.98 -11.72
CA LEU A 80 19.31 9.40 -11.18
C LEU A 80 19.12 9.74 -9.69
N ARG A 81 20.20 9.86 -8.90
CA ARG A 81 20.12 10.38 -7.53
C ARG A 81 19.63 11.82 -7.48
N ALA A 82 20.01 12.66 -8.45
CA ALA A 82 19.56 14.05 -8.49
C ALA A 82 18.07 14.19 -8.83
N GLN A 83 17.52 13.19 -9.52
CA GLN A 83 16.14 13.21 -10.04
C GLN A 83 15.16 12.37 -9.22
N SER A 84 15.64 11.48 -8.35
CA SER A 84 14.81 10.56 -7.58
C SER A 84 14.95 10.73 -6.08
N GLN A 85 13.93 10.33 -5.33
CA GLN A 85 13.95 10.27 -3.87
C GLN A 85 14.47 8.91 -3.35
N ILE A 86 14.91 8.04 -4.25
CA ILE A 86 15.39 6.69 -3.96
C ILE A 86 16.88 6.80 -3.63
N GLU A 87 17.28 6.22 -2.50
CA GLU A 87 18.68 6.10 -2.12
C GLU A 87 19.33 5.04 -3.03
N ILE A 88 20.36 5.44 -3.78
CA ILE A 88 21.13 4.55 -4.63
C ILE A 88 22.52 4.41 -4.04
N VAL A 89 23.01 3.21 -3.77
CA VAL A 89 24.37 2.92 -3.30
C VAL A 89 25.07 2.04 -4.33
N VAL A 90 26.34 2.31 -4.61
CA VAL A 90 27.15 1.52 -5.54
C VAL A 90 28.36 0.98 -4.78
N ASP A 91 28.38 -0.33 -4.61
CA ASP A 91 29.42 -1.05 -3.89
C ASP A 91 30.26 -1.83 -4.92
N PRO A 92 31.49 -1.38 -5.24
CA PRO A 92 32.38 -2.12 -6.11
C PRO A 92 32.87 -3.39 -5.40
N PHE A 93 32.97 -4.49 -6.14
CA PHE A 93 33.52 -5.76 -5.64
C PHE A 93 34.46 -6.41 -6.67
N GLU A 94 35.30 -7.32 -6.20
CA GLU A 94 36.14 -8.15 -7.05
C GLU A 94 35.76 -9.63 -6.86
N SER A 95 35.67 -10.37 -7.96
CA SER A 95 35.38 -11.80 -7.95
C SER A 95 36.36 -12.51 -8.87
N ASP A 96 37.25 -13.30 -8.27
CA ASP A 96 38.36 -14.03 -8.90
C ASP A 96 39.26 -13.15 -9.77
N SER A 97 38.87 -12.96 -11.03
CA SER A 97 39.62 -12.28 -12.09
C SER A 97 38.87 -11.10 -12.70
N ARG A 98 37.72 -10.71 -12.16
CA ARG A 98 36.92 -9.60 -12.66
C ARG A 98 36.48 -8.64 -11.57
N LYS A 99 36.36 -7.39 -11.98
CA LYS A 99 35.67 -6.36 -11.21
C LYS A 99 34.17 -6.44 -11.47
N GLY A 100 33.41 -6.05 -10.46
CA GLY A 100 31.98 -5.94 -10.53
C GLY A 100 31.50 -4.78 -9.68
N MET A 101 30.21 -4.50 -9.82
CA MET A 101 29.52 -3.50 -9.04
C MET A 101 28.19 -4.07 -8.56
N HIS A 102 27.90 -3.80 -7.29
CA HIS A 102 26.63 -4.07 -6.66
C HIS A 102 25.90 -2.74 -6.46
N VAL A 103 24.82 -2.53 -7.20
CA VAL A 103 23.97 -1.36 -7.05
C VAL A 103 22.80 -1.71 -6.17
N ILE A 104 22.61 -0.95 -5.09
CA ILE A 104 21.53 -1.10 -4.13
C ILE A 104 20.61 0.11 -4.26
N LEU A 105 19.36 -0.13 -4.63
CA LEU A 105 18.30 0.88 -4.67
C LEU A 105 17.44 0.69 -3.43
N ARG A 106 17.24 1.74 -2.63
CA ARG A 106 16.43 1.72 -1.41
C ARG A 106 15.43 2.86 -1.41
N ASP A 107 14.19 2.53 -1.11
CA ASP A 107 13.18 3.54 -0.80
C ASP A 107 13.03 3.66 0.72
N PRO A 108 13.51 4.76 1.33
CA PRO A 108 13.48 4.95 2.78
C PRO A 108 12.10 5.39 3.29
N ALA A 109 11.12 5.65 2.42
CA ALA A 109 9.91 6.40 2.79
C ALA A 109 8.91 5.66 3.70
N ARG A 110 9.14 4.38 4.09
CA ARG A 110 8.11 3.58 4.79
C ARG A 110 8.67 2.62 5.85
N GLU A 111 7.79 2.20 6.76
CA GLU A 111 8.04 1.23 7.85
C GLU A 111 8.69 -0.09 7.39
N ARG A 112 8.54 -0.44 6.10
CA ARG A 112 9.24 -1.55 5.47
C ARG A 112 9.97 -1.02 4.24
N PRO A 113 11.30 -0.84 4.30
CA PRO A 113 12.07 -0.34 3.17
C PRO A 113 11.98 -1.33 2.02
N LEU A 114 11.71 -0.83 0.82
CA LEU A 114 11.82 -1.61 -0.40
C LEU A 114 13.27 -1.52 -0.87
N VAL A 115 13.88 -2.67 -1.16
CA VAL A 115 15.28 -2.76 -1.58
C VAL A 115 15.37 -3.60 -2.85
N HIS A 116 16.06 -3.08 -3.85
CA HIS A 116 16.38 -3.80 -5.08
C HIS A 116 17.90 -3.88 -5.27
N HIS A 117 18.38 -5.05 -5.66
CA HIS A 117 19.80 -5.35 -5.82
C HIS A 117 20.11 -5.65 -7.29
N LEU A 118 20.99 -4.87 -7.89
CA LEU A 118 21.50 -5.08 -9.24
C LEU A 118 22.98 -5.44 -9.17
N TRP A 119 23.34 -6.56 -9.79
CA TRP A 119 24.72 -7.06 -9.82
C TRP A 119 25.24 -7.01 -11.24
N ARG A 120 26.39 -6.40 -11.45
CA ARG A 120 27.03 -6.30 -12.77
C ARG A 120 28.50 -6.68 -12.67
N LEU A 121 28.96 -7.44 -13.65
CA LEU A 121 30.37 -7.75 -13.85
C LEU A 121 30.91 -6.93 -15.01
N GLU A 122 32.19 -6.59 -14.94
CA GLU A 122 32.91 -5.98 -16.05
C GLU A 122 32.81 -6.88 -17.30
N PRO A 123 32.47 -6.33 -18.48
CA PRO A 123 32.39 -7.09 -19.73
C PRO A 123 33.73 -7.76 -20.04
N ARG A 124 33.69 -8.99 -20.59
CA ARG A 124 34.90 -9.61 -21.14
C ARG A 124 35.18 -8.94 -22.50
N SER A 125 36.33 -8.27 -22.61
CA SER A 125 36.90 -7.81 -23.89
C SER A 125 37.15 -8.97 -24.84
#